data_AF-A0A934Z362-F1
#
_entry.id   AF-A0A934Z362-F1
#
_cell.length_a   1.000
_cell.length_b   1.000
_cell.length_c   1.000
_cell.angle_alpha   90.00
_cell.angle_beta   90.00
_cell.angle_gamma   90.00
#
_symmetry.space_group_name_H-M   'P 1'
#
loop_
_entity.id
_entity.type
_entity.pdbx_description
1 polymer ?
#
loop_
_entity_poly.entity_id
_entity_poly.type
_entity_poly.pdbx_seq_one_letter_code
_entity_poly.pdbx_strand_id
1 'polypeptide(L)'
;MRLPLLCTILLAACAGGEKAPAPGDSTPPAAPAPPPALTVAQVTGSWNGTSKLAGTDSVVSTWTATTTSDSTGVFAEPGQKDVKYTTVLAGDSMIVTSEPHVAPMMGKAKVMWVSVGRLDASGALVGTGVTMLAEKHDSVLGRVTWTATKKP
;
A
#
# COMPACT_ATOMS: atom_id res chain seq x y z
N MET A 1 49.30 7.13 34.13
CA MET A 1 49.34 6.07 35.15
C MET A 1 47.94 5.88 35.71
N ARG A 2 47.33 4.71 35.45
CA ARG A 2 46.18 4.07 36.15
C ARG A 2 44.74 4.66 35.99
N LEU A 3 43.94 3.97 35.15
CA LEU A 3 42.50 3.65 35.28
C LEU A 3 42.21 2.91 36.61
N PRO A 4 40.98 2.51 37.07
CA PRO A 4 39.55 2.72 36.69
C PRO A 4 38.63 3.02 37.92
N LEU A 5 37.28 3.04 37.78
CA LEU A 5 36.23 2.27 38.54
C LEU A 5 34.82 2.94 38.41
N LEU A 6 33.89 2.43 37.58
CA LEU A 6 32.74 1.57 37.93
C LEU A 6 32.12 1.77 39.34
N CYS A 7 30.84 2.15 39.41
CA CYS A 7 29.99 1.86 40.57
C CYS A 7 28.51 1.66 40.16
N THR A 8 28.16 0.38 40.10
CA THR A 8 26.85 -0.25 39.97
C THR A 8 25.93 0.14 41.14
N ILE A 9 24.71 0.63 40.86
CA ILE A 9 23.67 0.77 41.90
C ILE A 9 22.75 -0.44 41.81
N LEU A 10 23.00 -1.39 42.73
CA LEU A 10 22.09 -2.44 43.14
C LEU A 10 20.94 -1.82 43.94
N LEU A 11 19.69 -1.96 43.47
CA LEU A 11 18.50 -1.84 44.31
C LEU A 11 17.91 -3.24 44.49
N ALA A 12 18.38 -3.92 45.54
CA ALA A 12 17.70 -5.04 46.16
C ALA A 12 17.23 -4.57 47.54
N ALA A 13 15.92 -4.39 47.73
CA ALA A 13 15.25 -4.45 49.03
C ALA A 13 13.73 -4.24 48.88
N CYS A 14 12.95 -5.31 48.91
CA CYS A 14 12.04 -5.54 50.03
C CYS A 14 11.40 -6.93 49.89
N ALA A 15 11.77 -7.79 50.84
CA ALA A 15 11.19 -9.10 51.04
C ALA A 15 9.87 -8.96 51.82
N GLY A 16 8.77 -9.40 51.21
CA GLY A 16 7.54 -9.83 51.87
C GLY A 16 7.16 -11.14 51.21
N GLY A 17 7.41 -12.25 51.91
CA GLY A 17 7.33 -13.59 51.33
C GLY A 17 5.90 -14.09 51.20
N GLU A 18 5.52 -14.49 49.99
CA GLU A 18 4.57 -15.58 49.71
C GLU A 18 4.88 -16.14 48.32
N LYS A 19 5.25 -17.43 48.29
CA LYS A 19 5.41 -18.35 47.16
C LYS A 19 5.83 -17.75 45.80
N ALA A 20 7.10 -17.96 45.45
CA ALA A 20 7.58 -17.75 44.08
C ALA A 20 6.64 -18.46 43.07
N PRO A 21 6.09 -17.75 42.07
CA PRO A 21 5.61 -18.42 40.88
C PRO A 21 6.81 -19.16 40.27
N ALA A 22 6.58 -20.39 39.81
CA ALA A 22 7.57 -21.09 38.99
C ALA A 22 8.10 -20.14 37.91
N PRO A 23 9.39 -20.22 37.53
CA PRO A 23 9.92 -19.39 36.45
C PRO A 23 9.13 -19.72 35.19
N GLY A 24 8.15 -18.87 34.89
CA GLY A 24 7.44 -18.93 33.63
C GLY A 24 8.47 -18.60 32.57
N ASP A 25 8.65 -19.50 31.61
CA ASP A 25 9.31 -19.26 30.34
C ASP A 25 8.61 -18.09 29.64
N SER A 26 8.94 -16.87 30.06
CA SER A 26 8.52 -15.63 29.44
C SER A 26 9.48 -15.35 28.30
N THR A 27 9.56 -16.29 27.37
CA THR A 27 10.13 -16.01 26.05
C THR A 27 9.16 -15.03 25.39
N PRO A 28 9.58 -13.79 25.06
CA PRO A 28 8.73 -12.87 24.34
C PRO A 28 8.26 -13.54 23.04
N PRO A 29 6.96 -13.43 22.67
CA PRO A 29 6.49 -13.97 21.41
C PRO A 29 7.36 -13.43 20.27
N ALA A 30 7.81 -14.33 19.39
CA ALA A 30 8.63 -13.96 18.26
C ALA A 30 7.91 -12.90 17.42
N ALA A 31 8.65 -11.88 16.99
CA ALA A 31 8.10 -10.85 16.11
C ALA A 31 7.57 -11.48 14.81
N PRO A 32 6.42 -11.02 14.28
CA PRO A 32 5.91 -11.49 13.00
C PRO A 32 6.96 -11.31 11.90
N ALA A 33 7.08 -12.30 11.01
CA ALA A 33 7.91 -12.17 9.82
C ALA A 33 7.40 -11.00 8.94
N PRO A 34 8.31 -10.27 8.25
CA PRO A 34 7.90 -9.24 7.32
C PRO A 34 7.07 -9.84 6.18
N PRO A 35 6.10 -9.09 5.60
CA PRO A 35 5.35 -9.56 4.46
C PRO A 35 6.29 -9.83 3.27
N PRO A 36 5.99 -10.84 2.43
CA PRO A 36 6.79 -11.13 1.25
C PRO A 36 6.76 -9.95 0.28
N ALA A 37 7.89 -9.73 -0.40
CA ALA A 37 7.97 -8.69 -1.42
C ALA A 37 7.03 -8.99 -2.59
N LEU A 38 6.41 -7.95 -3.14
CA LEU A 38 5.58 -8.01 -4.32
C LEU A 38 6.46 -8.24 -5.56
N THR A 39 6.09 -9.20 -6.38
CA THR A 39 6.86 -9.59 -7.57
C THR A 39 6.20 -9.14 -8.86
N VAL A 40 6.99 -9.02 -9.93
CA VAL A 40 6.50 -8.68 -11.27
C VAL A 40 5.46 -9.69 -11.77
N ALA A 41 5.73 -10.99 -11.57
CA ALA A 41 4.85 -12.06 -12.01
C ALA A 41 3.46 -12.01 -11.35
N GLN A 42 3.40 -11.56 -10.10
CA GLN A 42 2.15 -11.38 -9.38
C GLN A 42 1.28 -10.27 -9.98
N VAL A 43 1.88 -9.12 -10.31
CA VAL A 43 1.15 -7.95 -10.83
C VAL A 43 0.89 -7.98 -12.34
N THR A 44 1.70 -8.72 -13.10
CA THR A 44 1.58 -8.82 -14.57
C THR A 44 0.27 -9.50 -14.96
N GLY A 45 -0.40 -8.96 -15.96
CA GLY A 45 -1.66 -9.48 -16.49
C GLY A 45 -2.73 -8.39 -16.59
N SER A 46 -3.94 -8.84 -16.89
CA SER A 46 -5.10 -7.96 -16.95
C SER A 46 -5.91 -8.03 -15.66
N TRP A 47 -6.49 -6.90 -15.26
CA TRP A 47 -7.21 -6.71 -14.01
C TRP A 47 -8.55 -6.03 -14.28
N ASN A 48 -9.56 -6.39 -13.50
CA ASN A 48 -10.83 -5.67 -13.38
C ASN A 48 -10.85 -5.00 -12.02
N GLY A 49 -10.98 -3.68 -11.99
CA GLY A 49 -10.96 -2.90 -10.77
C GLY A 49 -12.19 -2.05 -10.55
N THR A 50 -12.43 -1.75 -9.27
CA THR A 50 -13.48 -0.84 -8.83
C THR A 50 -12.88 0.14 -7.83
N SER A 51 -13.17 1.42 -8.02
CA SER A 51 -12.78 2.50 -7.12
C SER A 51 -13.99 3.04 -6.38
N LYS A 52 -13.88 3.18 -5.06
CA LYS A 52 -14.85 3.82 -4.19
C LYS A 52 -14.29 5.14 -3.66
N LEU A 53 -15.15 6.13 -3.45
CA LEU A 53 -14.75 7.36 -2.79
C LEU A 53 -14.26 7.04 -1.37
N ALA A 54 -13.10 7.57 -0.99
CA ALA A 54 -12.50 7.26 0.31
C ALA A 54 -13.44 7.65 1.46
N GLY A 55 -13.65 6.71 2.39
CA GLY A 55 -14.55 6.91 3.54
C GLY A 55 -16.03 6.66 3.25
N THR A 56 -16.39 6.23 2.04
CA THR A 56 -17.77 5.85 1.68
C THR A 56 -17.82 4.52 0.94
N ASP A 57 -19.04 3.98 0.79
CA ASP A 57 -19.29 2.80 -0.05
C ASP A 57 -19.65 3.14 -1.50
N SER A 58 -19.64 4.42 -1.86
CA SER A 58 -20.02 4.89 -3.19
C SER A 58 -18.94 4.54 -4.22
N VAL A 59 -19.30 3.68 -5.17
CA VAL A 59 -18.47 3.40 -6.35
C VAL A 59 -18.45 4.64 -7.26
N VAL A 60 -17.25 5.09 -7.62
CA VAL A 60 -17.04 6.26 -8.47
C VAL A 60 -16.44 5.91 -9.83
N SER A 61 -15.84 4.72 -9.96
CA SER A 61 -15.26 4.25 -11.22
C SER A 61 -15.16 2.72 -11.23
N THR A 62 -15.36 2.15 -12.42
CA THR A 62 -14.95 0.79 -12.76
C THR A 62 -13.95 0.87 -13.90
N TRP A 63 -12.96 -0.01 -13.90
CA TRP A 63 -11.85 0.09 -14.82
C TRP A 63 -11.24 -1.26 -15.12
N THR A 64 -10.47 -1.28 -16.21
CA THR A 64 -9.58 -2.38 -16.53
C THR A 64 -8.16 -1.88 -16.62
N ALA A 65 -7.21 -2.69 -16.18
CA ALA A 65 -5.79 -2.39 -16.31
C ALA A 65 -5.06 -3.59 -16.90
N THR A 66 -4.09 -3.34 -17.76
CA THR A 66 -3.18 -4.36 -18.29
C THR A 66 -1.77 -3.95 -17.94
N THR A 67 -1.15 -4.71 -17.05
CA THR A 67 0.24 -4.55 -16.64
C THR A 67 1.08 -5.52 -17.45
N THR A 68 1.97 -5.00 -18.29
CA THR A 68 2.83 -5.82 -19.17
C THR A 68 4.20 -6.10 -18.57
N SER A 69 4.65 -5.27 -17.62
CA SER A 69 5.93 -5.38 -16.93
C SER A 69 5.85 -4.75 -15.53
N ASP A 70 6.97 -4.71 -14.82
CA ASP A 70 7.15 -3.97 -13.58
C ASP A 70 7.18 -2.45 -13.76
N SER A 71 7.27 -1.95 -15.00
CA SER A 71 7.52 -0.54 -15.29
C SER A 71 6.34 0.17 -15.92
N THR A 72 5.48 -0.51 -16.69
CA THR A 72 4.43 0.14 -17.48
C THR A 72 3.16 -0.69 -17.63
N GLY A 73 2.04 0.01 -17.83
CA GLY A 73 0.77 -0.60 -18.22
C GLY A 73 -0.21 0.40 -18.82
N VAL A 74 -1.39 -0.11 -19.14
CA VAL A 74 -2.52 0.69 -19.65
C VAL A 74 -3.74 0.51 -18.77
N PHE A 75 -4.48 1.59 -18.59
CA PHE A 75 -5.70 1.68 -17.79
C PHE A 75 -6.82 2.26 -18.65
N ALA A 76 -8.02 1.72 -18.52
CA ALA A 76 -9.19 2.27 -19.20
C ALA A 76 -10.46 2.13 -18.34
N GLU A 77 -11.21 3.23 -18.25
CA GLU A 77 -12.61 3.23 -17.82
C GLU A 77 -13.55 3.01 -19.03
N PRO A 78 -14.78 2.52 -18.83
CA PRO A 78 -15.77 2.42 -19.90
C PRO A 78 -15.95 3.75 -20.65
N GLY A 79 -15.74 3.72 -21.98
CA GLY A 79 -15.86 4.90 -22.83
C GLY A 79 -14.65 5.84 -22.83
N GLN A 80 -13.58 5.50 -22.12
CA GLN A 80 -12.32 6.23 -22.13
C GLN A 80 -11.31 5.55 -23.07
N LYS A 81 -10.39 6.34 -23.65
CA LYS A 81 -9.19 5.80 -24.30
C LYS A 81 -8.20 5.30 -23.24
N ASP A 82 -7.39 4.32 -23.63
CA ASP A 82 -6.29 3.81 -22.80
C ASP A 82 -5.38 4.93 -22.31
N VAL A 83 -5.16 4.95 -20.99
CA VAL A 83 -4.26 5.83 -20.28
C VAL A 83 -3.05 5.00 -19.89
N LYS A 84 -1.86 5.44 -20.30
CA LYS A 84 -0.62 4.80 -19.87
C LYS A 84 -0.32 5.16 -18.42
N TYR A 85 0.28 4.22 -17.71
CA TYR A 85 0.83 4.44 -16.39
C TYR A 85 2.19 3.77 -16.24
N THR A 86 2.93 4.24 -15.24
CA THR A 86 4.15 3.61 -14.74
C THR A 86 3.89 2.91 -13.43
N THR A 87 4.65 1.85 -13.15
CA THR A 87 4.61 1.10 -11.89
C THR A 87 6.01 1.08 -11.27
N VAL A 88 6.07 1.14 -9.95
CA VAL A 88 7.28 0.92 -9.16
C VAL A 88 6.94 -0.03 -8.03
N LEU A 89 7.67 -1.14 -7.92
CA LEU A 89 7.52 -2.11 -6.82
C LEU A 89 8.43 -1.72 -5.65
N ALA A 90 7.90 -1.73 -4.43
CA ALA A 90 8.63 -1.41 -3.21
C ALA A 90 8.09 -2.25 -2.04
N GLY A 91 8.90 -3.19 -1.54
CA GLY A 91 8.47 -4.11 -0.48
C GLY A 91 7.29 -4.96 -0.94
N ASP A 92 6.23 -5.01 -0.14
CA ASP A 92 4.97 -5.72 -0.44
C ASP A 92 3.98 -4.91 -1.31
N SER A 93 4.41 -3.72 -1.76
CA SER A 93 3.53 -2.71 -2.35
C SER A 93 4.01 -2.28 -3.74
N MET A 94 3.10 -1.68 -4.50
CA MET A 94 3.36 -1.01 -5.77
C MET A 94 2.85 0.43 -5.74
N ILE A 95 3.57 1.32 -6.40
CA ILE A 95 3.15 2.69 -6.67
C ILE A 95 2.87 2.78 -8.17
N VAL A 96 1.69 3.27 -8.53
CA VAL A 96 1.27 3.41 -9.92
C VAL A 96 0.96 4.88 -10.20
N THR A 97 1.53 5.41 -11.28
CA THR A 97 1.36 6.83 -11.67
C THR A 97 0.94 6.92 -13.12
N SER A 98 -0.19 7.57 -13.41
CA SER A 98 -0.65 7.79 -14.78
C SER A 98 0.02 8.95 -15.49
N GLU A 99 0.01 8.89 -16.82
CA GLU A 99 0.20 10.08 -17.65
C GLU A 99 -1.00 11.04 -17.53
N PRO A 100 -0.81 12.35 -17.77
CA PRO A 100 -1.90 13.31 -17.86
C PRO A 100 -2.98 12.90 -18.87
N HIS A 101 -4.23 12.82 -18.42
CA HIS A 101 -5.35 12.41 -19.27
C HIS A 101 -6.64 13.12 -18.87
N VAL A 102 -7.64 13.04 -19.73
CA VAL A 102 -9.00 13.50 -19.42
C VAL A 102 -9.78 12.30 -18.87
N ALA A 103 -10.18 12.39 -17.61
CA ALA A 103 -11.05 11.39 -17.00
C ALA A 103 -12.53 11.70 -17.32
N PRO A 104 -13.37 10.69 -17.62
CA PRO A 104 -14.78 10.88 -17.97
C PRO A 104 -15.56 11.78 -17.00
N MET A 105 -15.32 11.62 -15.69
CA MET A 105 -16.00 12.38 -14.64
C MET A 105 -15.49 13.82 -14.45
N MET A 106 -14.36 14.18 -15.08
CA MET A 106 -13.64 15.44 -14.82
C MET A 106 -13.76 16.46 -15.96
N GLY A 107 -14.65 16.21 -16.92
CA GLY A 107 -14.94 17.13 -18.01
C GLY A 107 -13.73 17.32 -18.95
N LYS A 108 -13.25 18.55 -19.12
CA LYS A 108 -12.13 18.89 -20.04
C LYS A 108 -10.77 19.02 -19.36
N ALA A 109 -10.73 19.01 -18.03
CA ALA A 109 -9.48 19.18 -17.29
C ALA A 109 -8.61 17.92 -17.42
N LYS A 110 -7.29 18.12 -17.62
CA LYS A 110 -6.33 17.03 -17.52
C LYS A 110 -6.04 16.73 -16.05
N VAL A 111 -6.11 15.46 -15.70
CA VAL A 111 -5.81 14.95 -14.37
C VAL A 111 -4.67 13.94 -14.46
N MET A 112 -4.02 13.73 -13.32
CA MET A 112 -3.19 12.57 -13.07
C MET A 112 -3.69 11.87 -11.83
N TRP A 113 -3.38 10.59 -11.71
CA TRP A 113 -3.59 9.83 -10.49
C TRP A 113 -2.31 9.12 -10.07
N VAL A 114 -2.13 9.04 -8.75
CA VAL A 114 -1.09 8.25 -8.09
C VAL A 114 -1.80 7.30 -7.15
N SER A 115 -1.47 6.02 -7.24
CA SER A 115 -2.07 4.95 -6.45
C SER A 115 -1.00 4.14 -5.76
N VAL A 116 -1.31 3.66 -4.55
CA VAL A 116 -0.49 2.70 -3.83
C VAL A 116 -1.35 1.47 -3.57
N GLY A 117 -0.85 0.30 -3.94
CA GLY A 117 -1.57 -0.95 -3.75
C GLY A 117 -0.66 -2.11 -3.38
N ARG A 118 -1.26 -3.19 -2.92
CA ARG A 118 -0.61 -4.46 -2.57
C ARG A 118 -1.54 -5.63 -2.86
N LEU A 119 -0.99 -6.83 -2.87
CA LEU A 119 -1.82 -8.03 -2.87
C LEU A 119 -2.39 -8.29 -1.48
N ASP A 120 -3.66 -8.65 -1.40
CA ASP A 120 -4.24 -9.24 -0.21
C ASP A 120 -4.05 -10.76 -0.18
N ALA A 121 -4.52 -11.38 0.90
CA ALA A 121 -4.41 -12.84 1.08
C ALA A 121 -5.23 -13.66 0.06
N SER A 122 -6.19 -13.05 -0.63
CA SER A 122 -6.98 -13.69 -1.69
C SER A 122 -6.30 -13.60 -3.06
N GLY A 123 -5.21 -12.84 -3.17
CA GLY A 123 -4.55 -12.56 -4.44
C GLY A 123 -5.21 -11.42 -5.23
N ALA A 124 -6.13 -10.68 -4.62
CA ALA A 124 -6.67 -9.45 -5.20
C ALA A 124 -5.71 -8.28 -4.92
N LEU A 125 -5.62 -7.34 -5.85
CA LEU A 125 -4.94 -6.08 -5.58
C LEU A 125 -5.89 -5.16 -4.84
N VAL A 126 -5.40 -4.54 -3.77
CA VAL A 126 -6.13 -3.57 -2.96
C VAL A 126 -5.27 -2.36 -2.71
N GLY A 127 -5.88 -1.18 -2.65
CA GLY A 127 -5.10 0.03 -2.46
C GLY A 127 -5.89 1.31 -2.29
N THR A 128 -5.15 2.40 -2.30
CA THR A 128 -5.67 3.76 -2.30
C THR A 128 -5.14 4.52 -3.50
N GLY A 129 -5.85 5.59 -3.88
CA GLY A 129 -5.47 6.45 -4.99
C GLY A 129 -5.82 7.90 -4.72
N VAL A 130 -5.06 8.80 -5.32
CA VAL A 130 -5.29 10.24 -5.29
C VAL A 130 -5.31 10.75 -6.71
N THR A 131 -6.38 11.46 -7.07
CA THR A 131 -6.49 12.18 -8.34
C THR A 131 -6.20 13.65 -8.11
N MET A 132 -5.38 14.25 -8.98
CA MET A 132 -4.92 15.64 -8.91
C MET A 132 -4.99 16.31 -10.28
N LEU A 133 -4.99 17.64 -10.32
CA LEU A 133 -4.84 18.37 -11.59
C LEU A 133 -3.43 18.12 -12.16
N ALA A 134 -3.34 17.83 -13.45
CA ALA A 134 -2.05 17.55 -14.10
C ALA A 134 -1.13 18.78 -14.15
N GLU A 135 -1.68 19.99 -14.17
CA GLU A 135 -0.88 21.23 -14.18
C GLU A 135 -0.49 21.69 -12.76
N LYS A 136 -1.16 21.15 -11.73
CA LYS A 136 -1.02 21.56 -10.33
C LYS A 136 -1.19 20.35 -9.42
N HIS A 137 -0.09 19.62 -9.22
CA HIS A 137 -0.11 18.34 -8.49
C HIS A 137 -0.48 18.48 -7.00
N ASP A 138 -0.37 19.69 -6.44
CA ASP A 138 -0.85 20.05 -5.09
C ASP A 138 -2.38 20.14 -5.00
N SER A 139 -3.06 20.32 -6.14
CA SER A 139 -4.51 20.41 -6.23
C SER A 139 -5.15 19.02 -6.30
N VAL A 140 -5.39 18.43 -5.13
CA VAL A 140 -6.09 17.14 -4.99
C VAL A 140 -7.58 17.30 -5.28
N LEU A 141 -8.08 16.50 -6.21
CA LEU A 141 -9.47 16.50 -6.66
C LEU A 141 -10.29 15.38 -6.01
N GLY A 142 -9.65 14.29 -5.63
CA GLY A 142 -10.33 13.16 -5.01
C GLY A 142 -9.37 12.13 -4.44
N ARG A 143 -9.89 11.34 -3.50
CA ARG A 143 -9.21 10.18 -2.92
C ARG A 143 -10.12 8.97 -3.02
N VAL A 144 -9.55 7.83 -3.37
CA VAL A 144 -10.30 6.58 -3.53
C VAL A 144 -9.64 5.45 -2.76
N THR A 145 -10.45 4.48 -2.36
CA THR A 145 -10.00 3.10 -2.13
C THR A 145 -10.37 2.29 -3.36
N TRP A 146 -9.58 1.28 -3.68
CA TRP A 146 -9.86 0.43 -4.83
C TRP A 146 -9.50 -1.02 -4.56
N THR A 147 -10.18 -1.91 -5.27
CA THR A 147 -9.89 -3.34 -5.32
C THR A 147 -9.88 -3.80 -6.77
N ALA A 148 -9.07 -4.80 -7.09
CA ALA A 148 -9.00 -5.36 -8.42
C ALA A 148 -8.72 -6.86 -8.40
N THR A 149 -9.43 -7.59 -9.25
CA THR A 149 -9.25 -9.03 -9.45
C THR A 149 -8.62 -9.29 -10.81
N LYS A 150 -7.78 -10.32 -10.86
CA LYS A 150 -7.12 -10.72 -12.10
C LYS A 150 -8.18 -11.25 -13.07
N LYS A 151 -8.12 -10.85 -14.33
CA LYS A 151 -8.94 -11.46 -15.38
C LYS A 151 -8.50 -12.91 -15.57
N PRO A 152 -9.45 -13.83 -15.83
CA PRO A 152 -9.14 -15.21 -16.19
C PRO A 152 -8.34 -15.28 -17.50
#